data_AF-A0A2G9SQT6-F1
#
_entry.id   AF-A0A2G9SQT6-F1
#
_cell.length_a   1.000
_cell.length_b   1.000
_cell.length_c   1.000
_cell.angle_alpha   90.00
_cell.angle_beta   90.00
_cell.angle_gamma   90.00
#
_symmetry.space_group_name_H-M   'P 1'
#
loop_
_entity.id
_entity.type
_entity.pdbx_description
1 polymer ?
#
loop_
_entity_poly.entity_id
_entity_poly.type
_entity_poly.pdbx_seq_one_letter_code
_entity_poly.pdbx_strand_id
1 'polypeptide(L)'
;GEALAEKCLEIWAYFGKQNIQEQVSTDTERAYTFETMRNGDFLTGEVLELFEDLQDRVLSLAGVEEDVLKNCITYRAKGRAFLSVVPQRSGLKLYLNLPLQEVRQYAFCRDVSKVGHWGTGDVEVKLKDFSDIDRTMPLIEQAYQYQVVA
;
A
#
# COMPACT_ATOMS: atom_id res chain seq x y z
N GLY A 1 -27.33 -33.98 4.51
CA GLY A 1 -27.36 -32.71 3.76
C GLY A 1 -27.77 -31.57 4.65
N GLU A 2 -28.92 -31.67 5.31
CA GLU A 2 -29.50 -30.56 6.09
C GLU A 2 -28.98 -30.45 7.53
N ALA A 3 -28.59 -31.56 8.17
CA ALA A 3 -28.12 -31.54 9.57
C ALA A 3 -26.78 -30.81 9.82
N LEU A 4 -25.96 -30.57 8.78
CA LEU A 4 -24.74 -29.75 8.88
C LEU A 4 -25.02 -28.25 8.74
N ALA A 5 -26.09 -27.87 8.03
CA ALA A 5 -26.47 -26.47 7.85
C ALA A 5 -27.09 -25.89 9.14
N GLU A 6 -27.90 -26.66 9.86
CA GLU A 6 -28.47 -26.24 11.16
C GLU A 6 -27.39 -26.05 12.23
N LYS A 7 -26.38 -26.93 12.29
CA LYS A 7 -25.25 -26.76 13.22
C LYS A 7 -24.36 -25.57 12.89
N CYS A 8 -24.31 -25.12 11.63
CA CYS A 8 -23.60 -23.88 11.28
C CYS A 8 -24.33 -22.63 11.80
N LEU A 9 -25.66 -22.64 11.88
CA LEU A 9 -26.45 -21.53 12.44
C LEU A 9 -26.27 -21.40 13.95
N GLU A 10 -26.18 -22.52 14.69
CA GLU A 10 -25.89 -22.49 16.13
C GLU A 10 -24.49 -21.95 16.44
N ILE A 11 -23.49 -22.28 15.61
CA ILE A 11 -22.14 -21.73 15.74
C ILE A 11 -22.14 -20.22 15.43
N TRP A 12 -22.88 -19.79 14.40
CA TRP A 12 -22.98 -18.36 14.05
C TRP A 12 -23.64 -17.52 15.15
N ALA A 13 -24.64 -18.06 15.85
CA ALA A 13 -25.27 -17.40 17.00
C ALA A 13 -24.32 -17.26 18.21
N TYR A 14 -23.37 -18.19 18.36
CA TYR A 14 -22.38 -18.15 19.45
C TYR A 14 -21.24 -17.15 19.19
N PHE A 15 -20.85 -16.93 17.93
CA PHE A 15 -19.90 -15.87 17.54
C PHE A 15 -20.56 -14.48 17.38
N GLY A 16 -21.87 -14.40 17.60
CA GLY A 16 -22.70 -13.26 17.23
C GLY A 16 -22.54 -11.95 18.01
N LYS A 17 -21.70 -11.82 19.06
CA LYS A 17 -21.50 -10.52 19.77
C LYS A 17 -20.13 -10.27 20.42
N GLN A 18 -19.08 -11.03 20.13
CA GLN A 18 -17.73 -10.68 20.61
C GLN A 18 -16.66 -10.98 19.54
N ASN A 19 -16.08 -9.91 18.97
CA ASN A 19 -14.89 -9.88 18.10
C ASN A 19 -15.00 -10.21 16.60
N ILE A 20 -16.16 -9.98 15.97
CA ILE A 20 -16.15 -9.53 14.56
C ILE A 20 -16.33 -8.02 14.61
N GLN A 21 -15.23 -7.27 14.71
CA GLN A 21 -15.23 -5.91 14.20
C GLN A 21 -15.25 -6.03 12.67
N GLU A 22 -16.43 -6.32 12.13
CA GLU A 22 -16.83 -5.69 10.88
C GLU A 22 -16.78 -4.19 11.18
N GLN A 23 -15.62 -3.58 10.99
CA GLN A 23 -15.54 -2.14 10.78
C GLN A 23 -16.18 -1.88 9.42
N VAL A 24 -17.50 -2.03 9.35
CA VAL A 24 -18.32 -1.25 8.45
C VAL A 24 -18.04 0.18 8.88
N SER A 25 -17.07 0.78 8.20
CA SER A 25 -16.58 2.10 8.51
C SER A 25 -17.72 3.04 8.21
N THR A 26 -18.43 3.47 9.25
CA THR A 26 -19.29 4.65 9.22
C THR A 26 -18.44 5.93 9.16
N ASP A 27 -17.32 5.88 8.43
CA ASP A 27 -16.62 7.07 8.01
C ASP A 27 -17.36 7.49 6.75
N THR A 28 -18.26 8.44 6.90
CA THR A 28 -18.73 9.30 5.81
C THR A 28 -17.59 9.47 4.81
N GLU A 29 -17.83 9.24 3.51
CA GLU A 29 -16.89 9.47 2.39
C GLU A 29 -16.15 10.81 2.52
N ARG A 30 -15.18 10.89 3.42
CA ARG A 30 -14.23 11.97 3.52
C ARG A 30 -13.18 11.52 2.54
N ALA A 31 -13.26 12.09 1.34
CA ALA A 31 -12.15 12.03 0.40
C ALA A 31 -10.88 12.42 1.17
N TYR A 32 -9.98 11.46 1.37
CA TYR A 32 -8.70 11.72 2.01
C TYR A 32 -7.90 12.57 1.03
N THR A 33 -7.50 13.76 1.47
CA THR A 33 -6.67 14.65 0.66
C THR A 33 -5.22 14.55 1.10
N PHE A 34 -4.31 14.97 0.22
CA PHE A 34 -2.91 15.12 0.58
C PHE A 34 -2.72 16.03 1.81
N GLU A 35 -3.52 17.10 1.91
CA GLU A 35 -3.57 17.97 3.09
C GLU A 35 -3.96 17.21 4.36
N THR A 36 -4.87 16.24 4.27
CA THR A 36 -5.27 15.40 5.41
C THR A 36 -4.12 14.50 5.87
N MET A 37 -3.36 13.92 4.95
CA MET A 37 -2.16 13.13 5.30
C MET A 37 -1.04 14.00 5.87
N ARG A 38 -0.84 15.20 5.31
CA ARG A 38 0.13 16.19 5.82
C ARG A 38 -0.20 16.64 7.23
N ASN A 39 -1.47 16.88 7.52
CA ASN A 39 -1.96 17.25 8.85
C ASN A 39 -1.82 16.11 9.87
N GLY A 40 -1.56 14.88 9.43
CA GLY A 40 -1.27 13.72 10.28
C GLY A 40 0.19 13.62 10.76
N ASP A 41 0.98 14.69 10.64
CA ASP A 41 2.39 14.83 11.07
C ASP A 41 3.44 13.99 10.32
N PHE A 42 3.08 13.02 9.48
CA PHE A 42 4.06 12.13 8.84
C PHE A 42 4.73 12.71 7.59
N LEU A 43 4.04 13.55 6.82
CA LEU A 43 4.57 14.21 5.61
C LEU A 43 5.00 15.64 5.93
N THR A 44 6.04 15.77 6.75
CA THR A 44 6.60 17.06 7.15
C THR A 44 8.13 17.03 7.05
N GLY A 45 8.75 18.21 6.87
CA GLY A 45 10.21 18.33 6.76
C GLY A 45 10.81 17.44 5.68
N GLU A 46 11.90 16.75 6.01
CA GLU A 46 12.65 15.90 5.07
C GLU A 46 11.81 14.76 4.48
N VAL A 47 10.83 14.22 5.23
CA VAL A 47 9.95 13.15 4.73
C VAL A 47 9.01 13.66 3.65
N LEU A 48 8.59 14.93 3.75
CA LEU A 48 7.80 15.57 2.69
C LEU A 48 8.64 15.75 1.44
N GLU A 49 9.87 16.27 1.55
CA GLU A 49 10.76 16.47 0.41
C GLU A 49 11.09 15.14 -0.29
N LEU A 50 11.31 14.08 0.50
CA LEU A 50 11.51 12.72 -0.01
C LEU A 50 10.27 12.18 -0.73
N PHE A 51 9.07 12.47 -0.20
CA PHE A 51 7.83 12.08 -0.85
C PHE A 51 7.58 12.85 -2.14
N GLU A 52 7.82 14.16 -2.17
CA GLU A 52 7.61 15.00 -3.35
C GLU A 52 8.53 14.57 -4.51
N ASP A 53 9.80 14.25 -4.23
CA ASP A 53 10.72 13.72 -5.25
C ASP A 53 10.26 12.35 -5.78
N LEU A 54 9.84 11.44 -4.88
CA LEU A 54 9.30 10.15 -5.28
C LEU A 54 8.02 10.32 -6.12
N GLN A 55 7.11 11.19 -5.69
CA GLN A 55 5.84 11.45 -6.35
C GLN A 55 6.04 12.01 -7.76
N ASP A 56 6.91 13.01 -7.93
CA ASP A 56 7.21 13.58 -9.25
C ASP A 56 7.71 12.51 -10.23
N ARG A 57 8.66 11.68 -9.78
CA ARG A 57 9.20 10.58 -10.60
C ARG A 57 8.14 9.54 -10.94
N VAL A 58 7.27 9.17 -10.00
CA VAL A 58 6.20 8.18 -10.24
C VAL A 58 5.13 8.75 -11.18
N LEU A 59 4.73 10.01 -11.01
CA LEU A 59 3.74 10.66 -11.85
C LEU A 59 4.28 11.02 -13.25
N SER A 60 5.62 11.02 -13.44
CA SER A 60 6.24 11.13 -14.76
C SER A 60 5.97 9.90 -15.65
N LEU A 61 5.58 8.77 -15.07
CA LEU A 61 5.18 7.57 -15.81
C LEU A 61 3.79 7.79 -16.44
N ALA A 62 3.63 7.32 -17.68
CA ALA A 62 2.42 7.60 -18.45
C ALA A 62 1.18 6.87 -17.91
N GLY A 63 0.06 7.59 -17.77
CA GLY A 63 -1.22 6.97 -17.39
C GLY A 63 -1.25 6.41 -15.98
N VAL A 64 -0.48 7.00 -15.06
CA VAL A 64 -0.55 6.71 -13.64
C VAL A 64 -1.69 7.48 -12.99
N GLU A 65 -2.47 6.79 -12.18
CA GLU A 65 -3.53 7.35 -11.34
C GLU A 65 -3.07 7.32 -9.87
N GLU A 66 -3.17 8.44 -9.16
CA GLU A 66 -2.86 8.55 -7.75
C GLU A 66 -4.14 8.51 -6.91
N ASP A 67 -4.11 7.72 -5.84
CA ASP A 67 -5.21 7.57 -4.90
C ASP A 67 -4.71 7.78 -3.47
N VAL A 68 -5.20 8.84 -2.82
CA VAL A 68 -4.86 9.17 -1.44
C VAL A 68 -5.84 8.48 -0.51
N LEU A 69 -5.32 7.59 0.34
CA LEU A 69 -6.06 6.86 1.36
C LEU A 69 -5.64 7.35 2.75
N LYS A 70 -6.40 6.94 3.77
CA LYS A 70 -6.13 7.33 5.17
C LYS A 70 -4.69 7.13 5.63
N ASN A 71 -4.11 5.98 5.26
CA ASN A 71 -2.81 5.53 5.77
C ASN A 71 -1.75 5.37 4.67
N CYS A 72 -2.11 5.57 3.40
CA CYS A 72 -1.19 5.37 2.28
C CYS A 72 -1.62 6.18 1.04
N ILE A 73 -0.67 6.43 0.16
CA ILE A 73 -0.91 6.89 -1.21
C ILE A 73 -0.68 5.69 -2.13
N THR A 74 -1.61 5.37 -3.01
CA THR A 74 -1.49 4.25 -3.95
C THR A 74 -1.48 4.74 -5.38
N TYR A 75 -0.54 4.23 -6.16
CA TYR A 75 -0.40 4.52 -7.58
C TYR A 75 -0.85 3.32 -8.41
N ARG A 76 -1.67 3.60 -9.41
CA ARG A 76 -2.26 2.59 -10.31
C ARG A 76 -1.90 2.87 -11.76
N ALA A 77 -1.80 1.81 -12.54
CA ALA A 77 -1.67 1.86 -13.98
C ALA A 77 -2.70 0.89 -14.58
N LYS A 78 -3.47 1.34 -15.58
CA LYS A 78 -4.60 0.57 -16.16
C LYS A 78 -5.56 0.02 -15.09
N GLY A 79 -5.86 0.81 -14.06
CA GLY A 79 -6.74 0.41 -12.96
C GLY A 79 -6.15 -0.61 -11.97
N ARG A 80 -4.88 -1.02 -12.12
CA ARG A 80 -4.20 -1.95 -11.19
C ARG A 80 -3.13 -1.23 -10.38
N ALA A 81 -3.12 -1.41 -9.07
CA ALA A 81 -2.10 -0.82 -8.21
C ALA A 81 -0.74 -1.49 -8.43
N PHE A 82 0.31 -0.67 -8.59
CA PHE A 82 1.69 -1.15 -8.70
C PHE A 82 2.58 -0.71 -7.53
N LEU A 83 2.21 0.39 -6.87
CA LEU A 83 2.97 0.96 -5.76
C LEU A 83 1.99 1.50 -4.70
N SER A 84 2.24 1.21 -3.44
CA SER A 84 1.65 1.91 -2.30
C SER A 84 2.74 2.51 -1.42
N VAL A 85 2.58 3.77 -1.04
CA VAL A 85 3.50 4.54 -0.21
C VAL A 85 2.84 4.84 1.13
N VAL A 86 3.47 4.43 2.22
CA VAL A 86 3.06 4.72 3.60
C VAL A 86 4.09 5.68 4.20
N PRO A 87 3.71 6.94 4.44
CA PRO A 87 4.54 7.88 5.18
C PRO A 87 4.77 7.40 6.62
N GLN A 88 6.00 7.53 7.10
CA GLN A 88 6.39 7.24 8.48
C GLN A 88 7.19 8.41 9.04
N ARG A 89 7.30 8.49 10.37
CA ARG A 89 8.09 9.56 11.03
C ARG A 89 9.55 9.64 10.59
N SER A 90 10.12 8.52 10.12
CA SER A 90 11.55 8.41 9.78
C SER A 90 11.79 8.08 8.31
N GLY A 91 10.83 8.39 7.43
CA GLY A 91 10.94 8.14 5.99
C GLY A 91 9.68 7.52 5.39
N LEU A 92 9.83 6.87 4.25
CA LEU A 92 8.72 6.26 3.51
C LEU A 92 8.85 4.74 3.51
N LYS A 93 7.71 4.07 3.55
CA LYS A 93 7.62 2.63 3.33
C LYS A 93 6.81 2.36 2.07
N LEU A 94 7.38 1.57 1.18
CA LEU A 94 6.81 1.25 -0.11
C LEU A 94 6.38 -0.21 -0.12
N TYR A 95 5.26 -0.48 -0.76
CA TYR A 95 4.80 -1.82 -1.11
C TYR A 95 4.70 -1.89 -2.63
N LEU A 96 5.46 -2.81 -3.23
CA LEU A 96 5.51 -3.00 -4.68
C LEU A 96 4.72 -4.24 -5.07
N ASN A 97 3.85 -4.09 -6.07
CA ASN A 97 3.13 -5.21 -6.66
C ASN A 97 4.00 -5.89 -7.72
N LEU A 98 4.95 -6.71 -7.24
CA LEU A 98 5.87 -7.50 -8.04
C LEU A 98 5.96 -8.93 -7.51
N PRO A 99 6.21 -9.92 -8.40
CA PRO A 99 6.53 -11.27 -7.95
C PRO A 99 7.80 -11.27 -7.09
N LEU A 100 7.74 -11.91 -5.92
CA LEU A 100 8.89 -12.00 -5.00
C LEU A 100 10.17 -12.51 -5.66
N GLN A 101 10.05 -13.39 -6.67
CA GLN A 101 11.19 -13.95 -7.40
C GLN A 101 12.03 -12.88 -8.12
N GLU A 102 11.37 -11.83 -8.63
CA GLU A 102 12.03 -10.73 -9.36
C GLU A 102 12.87 -9.83 -8.45
N VAL A 103 12.60 -9.87 -7.13
CA VAL A 103 13.23 -8.98 -6.17
C VAL A 103 14.14 -9.68 -5.15
N ARG A 104 14.27 -11.02 -5.22
CA ARG A 104 15.06 -11.82 -4.26
C ARG A 104 16.53 -11.40 -4.18
N GLN A 105 17.09 -10.91 -5.28
CA GLN A 105 18.48 -10.45 -5.35
C GLN A 105 18.73 -9.13 -4.61
N TYR A 106 17.68 -8.36 -4.31
CA TYR A 106 17.80 -7.07 -3.64
C TYR A 106 17.68 -7.24 -2.13
N ALA A 107 18.80 -7.13 -1.42
CA ALA A 107 18.85 -7.27 0.04
C ALA A 107 18.03 -6.21 0.81
N PHE A 108 17.66 -5.10 0.14
CA PHE A 108 16.83 -4.02 0.71
C PHE A 108 15.33 -4.25 0.50
N CYS A 109 14.93 -5.30 -0.23
CA CYS A 109 13.56 -5.74 -0.34
C CYS A 109 13.23 -6.76 0.75
N ARG A 110 12.04 -6.67 1.31
CA ARG A 110 11.54 -7.61 2.32
C ARG A 110 10.27 -8.28 1.85
N ASP A 111 10.24 -9.60 1.96
CA ASP A 111 9.01 -10.39 1.76
C ASP A 111 8.02 -10.12 2.90
N VAL A 112 6.86 -9.56 2.54
CA VAL A 112 5.73 -9.31 3.44
C VAL A 112 4.46 -10.07 3.01
N SER A 113 4.57 -11.09 2.13
CA SER A 113 3.44 -11.92 1.67
C SER A 113 2.66 -12.62 2.80
N LYS A 114 3.31 -12.80 3.96
CA LYS A 114 2.73 -13.43 5.16
C LYS A 114 2.50 -12.45 6.30
N VAL A 115 2.63 -11.15 6.05
CA VAL A 115 2.54 -10.08 7.05
C VAL A 115 1.44 -9.11 6.64
N GLY A 116 0.47 -8.86 7.51
CA GLY A 116 -0.55 -7.84 7.26
C GLY A 116 0.08 -6.45 7.10
N HIS A 117 -0.27 -5.74 6.04
CA HIS A 117 0.30 -4.43 5.73
C HIS A 117 -0.67 -3.53 4.95
N TRP A 118 -0.38 -2.23 4.92
CA TRP A 118 -1.18 -1.21 4.26
C TRP A 118 -0.63 -0.95 2.85
N GLY A 119 -1.07 -1.73 1.87
CA GLY A 119 -0.64 -1.55 0.48
C GLY A 119 -1.09 -2.68 -0.44
N THR A 120 -0.75 -2.55 -1.72
CA THR A 120 -0.94 -3.61 -2.72
C THR A 120 0.41 -4.15 -3.16
N GLY A 121 0.85 -5.27 -2.57
CA GLY A 121 2.05 -5.97 -3.02
C GLY A 121 2.83 -6.66 -1.90
N ASP A 122 3.49 -7.76 -2.22
CA ASP A 122 4.18 -8.62 -1.25
C ASP A 122 5.62 -8.18 -0.94
N VAL A 123 6.08 -7.07 -1.54
CA VAL A 123 7.46 -6.57 -1.44
C VAL A 123 7.49 -5.25 -0.70
N GLU A 124 8.08 -5.23 0.49
CA GLU A 124 8.33 -4.00 1.28
C GLU A 124 9.72 -3.42 0.96
N VAL A 125 9.79 -2.12 0.71
CA VAL A 125 11.04 -1.34 0.63
C VAL A 125 10.94 -0.14 1.55
N LYS A 126 12.05 0.26 2.19
CA LYS A 126 12.12 1.46 3.05
C LYS A 126 13.00 2.49 2.37
N LEU A 127 12.52 3.74 2.33
CA LEU A 127 13.28 4.89 1.87
C LEU A 127 13.52 5.83 3.04
N LYS A 128 14.78 6.20 3.25
CA LYS A 128 15.19 7.16 4.28
C LYS A 128 15.80 8.43 3.69
N ASP A 129 16.36 8.33 2.50
CA ASP A 129 17.05 9.42 1.82
C ASP A 129 16.90 9.30 0.30
N PHE A 130 17.33 10.33 -0.44
CA PHE A 130 17.21 10.39 -1.90
C PHE A 130 17.99 9.28 -2.61
N SER A 131 19.08 8.74 -2.02
CA SER A 131 19.81 7.62 -2.63
C SER A 131 19.00 6.33 -2.57
N ASP A 132 18.14 6.15 -1.56
CA ASP A 132 17.18 5.05 -1.54
C ASP A 132 16.15 5.19 -2.67
N ILE A 133 15.73 6.41 -3.03
CA ILE A 133 14.84 6.64 -4.19
C ILE A 133 15.55 6.16 -5.47
N ASP A 134 16.76 6.66 -5.73
CA ASP A 134 17.52 6.30 -6.93
C ASP A 134 17.72 4.78 -7.06
N ARG A 135 17.97 4.10 -5.94
CA ARG A 135 18.10 2.64 -5.90
C ARG A 135 16.78 1.91 -6.14
N THR A 136 15.65 2.49 -5.75
CA THR A 136 14.34 1.83 -5.76
C THR A 136 13.53 2.12 -7.02
N MET A 137 13.76 3.26 -7.69
CA MET A 137 13.02 3.63 -8.91
C MET A 137 13.02 2.55 -10.00
N PRO A 138 14.13 1.83 -10.30
CA PRO A 138 14.09 0.75 -11.27
C PRO A 138 13.10 -0.37 -10.92
N LEU A 139 12.89 -0.65 -9.62
CA LEU A 139 11.89 -1.62 -9.17
C LEU A 139 10.47 -1.08 -9.28
N ILE A 140 10.27 0.22 -9.04
CA ILE A 140 8.97 0.87 -9.22
C ILE A 140 8.57 0.86 -10.70
N GLU A 141 9.50 1.19 -11.59
CA GLU A 141 9.30 1.11 -13.04
C GLU A 141 8.98 -0.32 -13.47
N GLN A 142 9.70 -1.32 -12.93
CA GLN A 142 9.40 -2.72 -13.19
C GLN A 142 7.98 -3.10 -12.71
N ALA A 143 7.57 -2.66 -11.52
CA ALA A 143 6.22 -2.88 -11.00
C ALA A 143 5.16 -2.26 -11.90
N TYR A 144 5.39 -1.02 -12.35
CA TYR A 144 4.54 -0.32 -13.29
C TYR A 144 4.41 -1.08 -14.61
N GLN A 145 5.53 -1.49 -15.23
CA GLN A 145 5.52 -2.26 -16.48
C GLN A 145 4.78 -3.58 -16.33
N TYR A 146 4.94 -4.25 -15.19
CA TYR A 146 4.22 -5.49 -14.89
C TYR A 146 2.70 -5.30 -14.94
N GLN A 147 2.17 -4.17 -14.46
CA GLN A 147 0.73 -3.90 -14.52
C GLN A 147 0.22 -3.40 -15.88
N VAL A 148 1.09 -2.73 -16.65
CA VAL A 148 0.75 -2.20 -17.98
C VAL A 148 0.75 -3.29 -19.05
N VAL A 149 1.66 -4.27 -18.96
CA VAL A 149 1.80 -5.34 -19.96
C VAL A 149 0.91 -6.55 -19.65
N ALA A 150 0.61 -6.82 -18.37
CA ALA A 150 -0.31 -7.89 -17.95
C ALA A 150 -1.79 -7.53 -18.16
#